data_AF-A0A357AEJ4-F1
#
_entry.id   AF-A0A357AEJ4-F1
#
_cell.length_a   1.000
_cell.length_b   1.000
_cell.length_c   1.000
_cell.angle_alpha   90.00
_cell.angle_beta   90.00
_cell.angle_gamma   90.00
#
_symmetry.space_group_name_H-M   'P 1'
#
loop_
_entity.id
_entity.type
_entity.pdbx_description
1 polymer ?
#
loop_
_entity_poly.entity_id
_entity_poly.type
_entity_poly.pdbx_seq_one_letter_code
_entity_poly.pdbx_strand_id
1 'polypeptide(L)'
;MGVSYKTAWRWWKQGRLMGEQLQNGSIWIDESMCPEQDTDGLKEQLKIAAQEREELRNLLYEVLAQLQELQGTPEPNPWPSEVGMDYSHLVALLGAGSSQEANEYTWLLLLALAGYEEGDTLGLEEMEALPRTDMETIDWLWYEYSEGRFGFGVQEWIWEECDRHYEVFCDRIGWRIQSKWLSTNQLRFSLSAPVGHLPAIIWRNRACYGLGYHSPEEVLETLFSFSIPSPQSGRVV
;
A
#
# COMPACT_ATOMS: atom_id res chain seq x y z
N MET A 1 -6.23 10.36 -48.70
CA MET A 1 -5.76 9.52 -47.57
C MET A 1 -5.15 8.27 -48.18
N GLY A 2 -3.86 7.98 -47.91
CA GLY A 2 -3.20 6.79 -48.46
C GLY A 2 -3.37 5.59 -47.53
N VAL A 3 -3.65 4.40 -48.08
CA VAL A 3 -3.77 3.15 -47.32
C VAL A 3 -2.50 2.32 -47.52
N SER A 4 -2.05 1.58 -46.49
CA SER A 4 -0.85 0.73 -46.64
C SER A 4 -1.05 -0.39 -47.68
N TYR A 5 0.02 -0.77 -48.37
CA TYR A 5 0.02 -1.87 -49.36
C TYR A 5 -0.60 -3.17 -48.82
N LYS A 6 -0.31 -3.51 -47.56
CA LYS A 6 -0.81 -4.71 -46.90
C LYS A 6 -2.33 -4.68 -46.71
N THR A 7 -2.89 -3.49 -46.47
CA THR A 7 -4.32 -3.27 -46.30
C THR A 7 -5.04 -3.36 -47.64
N ALA A 8 -4.52 -2.71 -48.68
CA ALA A 8 -5.06 -2.77 -50.04
C ALA A 8 -5.10 -4.22 -50.58
N TRP A 9 -4.02 -4.99 -50.34
CA TRP A 9 -3.94 -6.40 -50.76
C TRP A 9 -4.99 -7.29 -50.08
N ARG A 10 -5.30 -7.06 -48.80
CA ARG A 10 -6.35 -7.80 -48.09
C ARG A 10 -7.74 -7.51 -48.66
N TRP A 11 -8.04 -6.26 -49.01
CA TRP A 11 -9.33 -5.89 -49.59
C TRP A 11 -9.54 -6.47 -50.99
N TRP A 12 -8.49 -6.48 -51.82
CA TRP A 12 -8.51 -7.13 -53.13
C TRP A 12 -8.81 -8.64 -53.02
N LYS A 13 -8.14 -9.36 -52.10
CA LYS A 13 -8.40 -10.80 -51.87
C LYS A 13 -9.82 -11.13 -51.42
N GLN A 14 -10.51 -10.19 -50.79
CA GLN A 14 -11.88 -10.36 -50.32
C GLN A 14 -12.92 -9.89 -51.36
N GLY A 15 -12.48 -9.51 -52.57
CA GLY A 15 -13.35 -8.99 -53.64
C GLY A 15 -13.95 -7.61 -53.32
N ARG A 16 -13.44 -6.92 -52.29
CA ARG A 16 -13.93 -5.61 -51.86
C ARG A 16 -13.21 -4.44 -52.53
N LEU A 17 -12.26 -4.72 -53.43
CA LEU A 17 -11.52 -3.72 -54.20
C LEU A 17 -11.35 -4.25 -55.63
N MET A 18 -11.82 -3.49 -56.62
CA MET A 18 -11.68 -3.83 -58.04
C MET A 18 -10.61 -2.93 -58.68
N GLY A 19 -9.76 -3.51 -59.52
CA GLY A 19 -8.67 -2.79 -60.20
C GLY A 19 -7.96 -3.68 -61.21
N GLU A 20 -7.17 -3.06 -62.08
CA GLU A 20 -6.43 -3.76 -63.14
C GLU A 20 -4.92 -3.69 -62.89
N GLN A 21 -4.24 -4.79 -63.19
CA GLN A 21 -2.78 -4.83 -63.16
C GLN A 21 -2.23 -4.26 -64.47
N LEU A 22 -1.46 -3.17 -64.37
CA LEU A 22 -0.79 -2.55 -65.49
C LEU A 22 0.43 -3.40 -65.90
N GLN A 23 0.85 -3.27 -67.17
CA GLN A 23 1.94 -4.05 -67.75
C GLN A 23 3.29 -3.87 -67.04
N ASN A 24 3.48 -2.76 -66.31
CA ASN A 24 4.66 -2.48 -65.51
C ASN A 24 4.62 -3.13 -64.10
N GLY A 25 3.61 -3.97 -63.82
CA GLY A 25 3.41 -4.65 -62.55
C GLY A 25 2.74 -3.80 -61.46
N SER A 26 2.44 -2.53 -61.72
CA SER A 26 1.68 -1.66 -60.80
C SER A 26 0.18 -1.93 -60.91
N ILE A 27 -0.56 -1.78 -59.81
CA ILE A 27 -2.02 -1.97 -59.80
C ILE A 27 -2.66 -0.59 -59.81
N TRP A 28 -3.55 -0.33 -60.76
CA TRP A 28 -4.40 0.85 -60.74
C TRP A 28 -5.64 0.51 -59.92
N ILE A 29 -5.89 1.31 -58.88
CA ILE A 29 -7.06 1.18 -58.01
C ILE A 29 -7.96 2.39 -58.32
N ASP A 30 -9.23 2.14 -58.60
CA ASP A 30 -10.22 3.22 -58.67
C ASP A 30 -10.45 3.76 -57.25
N GLU A 31 -9.85 4.91 -56.92
CA GLU A 31 -9.99 5.55 -55.61
C GLU A 31 -11.43 5.94 -55.30
N SER A 32 -12.32 6.05 -56.31
CA SER A 32 -13.74 6.33 -56.11
C SER A 32 -14.55 5.12 -55.61
N MET A 33 -13.93 3.93 -55.51
CA MET A 33 -14.59 2.66 -55.19
C MET A 33 -13.95 1.94 -53.98
N CYS A 34 -13.28 2.67 -53.08
CA CYS A 34 -12.94 2.10 -51.76
C CYS A 34 -14.24 1.84 -50.98
N PRO A 35 -14.44 0.66 -50.36
CA PRO A 35 -15.57 0.45 -49.46
C PRO A 35 -15.52 1.51 -48.37
N GLU A 36 -16.56 2.32 -48.25
CA GLU A 36 -16.74 3.18 -47.08
C GLU A 36 -16.60 2.27 -45.85
N GLN A 37 -15.69 2.65 -44.94
CA GLN A 37 -15.58 1.94 -43.67
C GLN A 37 -16.97 1.98 -43.03
N ASP A 38 -17.43 0.84 -42.49
CA ASP A 38 -18.68 0.76 -41.73
C ASP A 38 -18.51 1.52 -40.41
N THR A 39 -18.47 2.85 -40.53
CA THR A 39 -18.33 3.79 -39.43
C THR A 39 -19.64 3.96 -38.72
N ASP A 40 -20.76 3.62 -39.35
CA ASP A 40 -22.09 3.77 -38.78
C ASP A 40 -22.37 2.66 -37.76
N GLY A 41 -21.97 1.41 -38.06
CA GLY A 41 -21.97 0.34 -37.05
C GLY A 41 -21.06 0.63 -35.87
N LEU A 42 -19.87 1.19 -36.12
CA LEU A 42 -18.92 1.58 -35.06
C LEU A 42 -19.40 2.78 -34.23
N LYS A 43 -20.04 3.78 -34.86
CA LYS A 43 -20.64 4.92 -34.14
C LYS A 43 -21.80 4.47 -33.26
N GLU A 44 -22.62 3.54 -33.74
CA GLU A 44 -23.74 3.01 -32.96
C GLU A 44 -23.23 2.20 -31.77
N GLN A 45 -22.20 1.35 -31.96
CA GLN A 45 -21.53 0.65 -30.86
C GLN A 45 -20.91 1.61 -29.85
N LEU A 46 -20.26 2.69 -30.30
CA LEU A 46 -19.69 3.70 -29.41
C LEU A 46 -20.76 4.43 -28.60
N LYS A 47 -21.92 4.68 -29.21
CA LYS A 47 -23.06 5.31 -28.55
C LYS A 47 -23.68 4.41 -27.48
N ILE A 48 -23.84 3.11 -27.79
CA ILE A 48 -24.29 2.10 -26.82
C ILE A 48 -23.30 2.01 -25.67
N ALA A 49 -22.00 1.89 -25.95
CA ALA A 49 -20.97 1.82 -24.91
C ALA A 49 -20.92 3.09 -24.04
N ALA A 50 -21.17 4.27 -24.62
CA ALA A 50 -21.25 5.51 -23.84
C ALA A 50 -22.48 5.56 -22.94
N GLN A 51 -23.62 5.04 -23.42
CA GLN A 51 -24.87 4.92 -22.66
C GLN A 51 -24.72 3.93 -21.50
N GLU A 52 -24.19 2.73 -21.75
CA GLU A 52 -23.92 1.72 -20.71
C GLU A 52 -22.95 2.25 -19.66
N ARG A 53 -21.90 2.99 -20.08
CA ARG A 53 -20.97 3.63 -19.13
C ARG A 53 -21.68 4.65 -18.24
N GLU A 54 -22.62 5.41 -18.80
CA GLU A 54 -23.41 6.37 -18.03
C GLU A 54 -24.32 5.68 -17.03
N GLU A 55 -24.97 4.59 -17.43
CA GLU A 55 -25.81 3.77 -16.56
C GLU A 55 -24.99 3.13 -15.44
N LEU A 56 -23.82 2.57 -15.75
CA LEU A 56 -22.89 2.04 -14.75
C LEU A 56 -22.40 3.13 -13.80
N ARG A 57 -22.13 4.34 -14.31
CA ARG A 57 -21.73 5.48 -13.49
C ARG A 57 -22.85 5.90 -12.52
N ASN A 58 -24.09 5.93 -12.99
CA ASN A 58 -25.23 6.25 -12.14
C ASN A 58 -25.48 5.17 -11.09
N LEU A 59 -25.38 3.89 -11.47
CA LEU A 59 -25.48 2.78 -10.53
C LEU A 59 -24.37 2.84 -9.47
N LEU A 60 -23.15 3.20 -9.87
CA LEU A 60 -22.04 3.40 -8.93
C LEU A 60 -22.38 4.50 -7.91
N TYR A 61 -22.89 5.65 -8.35
CA TYR A 61 -23.30 6.72 -7.44
C TYR A 61 -24.42 6.29 -6.49
N GLU A 62 -25.38 5.51 -6.98
CA GLU A 62 -26.48 5.00 -6.17
C GLU A 62 -26.00 3.99 -5.11
N VAL A 63 -25.10 3.07 -5.50
CA VAL A 63 -24.45 2.15 -4.57
C VAL A 63 -23.60 2.90 -3.55
N LEU A 64 -22.83 3.92 -3.97
CA LEU A 64 -22.04 4.74 -3.07
C LEU A 64 -22.92 5.48 -2.04
N ALA A 65 -24.05 6.03 -2.47
CA ALA A 65 -25.01 6.68 -1.56
C ALA A 65 -25.60 5.69 -0.55
N GLN A 66 -25.99 4.49 -1.00
CA GLN A 66 -26.48 3.43 -0.11
C GLN A 66 -25.42 2.96 0.88
N LEU A 67 -24.16 2.82 0.46
CA LEU A 67 -23.05 2.49 1.35
C LEU A 67 -22.82 3.58 2.39
N GLN A 68 -22.94 4.85 2.01
CA GLN A 68 -22.85 5.99 2.92
C GLN A 68 -23.98 5.99 3.97
N GLU A 69 -25.20 5.63 3.59
CA GLU A 69 -26.32 5.49 4.52
C GLU A 69 -26.17 4.30 5.48
N LEU A 70 -25.59 3.19 5.00
CA LEU A 70 -25.33 1.99 5.81
C LEU A 70 -24.19 2.18 6.82
N GLN A 71 -23.22 3.06 6.53
CA GLN A 71 -22.09 3.33 7.42
C GLN A 71 -22.44 4.25 8.60
N GLY A 72 -23.65 4.83 8.64
CA GLY A 72 -24.03 5.82 9.64
C GLY A 72 -23.19 7.09 9.54
N THR A 73 -23.53 8.15 10.28
CA THR A 73 -22.58 9.25 10.47
C THR A 73 -21.34 8.66 11.15
N PRO A 74 -20.12 8.81 10.58
CA PRO A 74 -18.93 8.33 11.26
C PRO A 74 -18.91 9.03 12.62
N GLU A 75 -19.04 8.23 13.69
CA GLU A 75 -18.65 8.68 15.02
C GLU A 75 -17.28 9.33 14.85
N PRO A 76 -17.05 10.53 15.42
CA PRO A 76 -15.77 11.20 15.26
C PRO A 76 -14.68 10.22 15.64
N ASN A 77 -13.74 9.99 14.71
CA ASN A 77 -12.65 9.05 14.91
C ASN A 77 -12.04 9.34 16.29
N PRO A 78 -12.15 8.41 17.26
CA PRO A 78 -11.72 8.69 18.63
C PRO A 78 -10.20 8.85 18.73
N TRP A 79 -9.47 8.48 17.67
CA TRP A 79 -8.03 8.57 17.62
C TRP A 79 -7.55 9.74 16.74
N PRO A 80 -6.60 10.55 17.22
CA PRO A 80 -6.01 11.63 16.44
C PRO A 80 -5.36 11.15 15.13
N SER A 81 -5.50 11.93 14.06
CA SER A 81 -4.82 11.71 12.79
C SER A 81 -4.68 13.05 12.05
N GLU A 82 -3.51 13.32 11.47
CA GLU A 82 -3.27 14.48 10.61
C GLU A 82 -3.90 14.31 9.23
N VAL A 83 -4.03 13.07 8.76
CA VAL A 83 -4.52 12.73 7.42
C VAL A 83 -5.95 12.17 7.42
N GLY A 84 -6.58 12.05 8.59
CA GLY A 84 -7.91 11.47 8.74
C GLY A 84 -7.96 9.95 8.59
N MET A 85 -6.86 9.26 8.92
CA MET A 85 -6.75 7.80 8.89
C MET A 85 -7.68 7.15 9.92
N ASP A 86 -8.37 6.08 9.54
CA ASP A 86 -9.23 5.29 10.44
C ASP A 86 -8.45 4.11 11.05
N TYR A 87 -8.35 4.08 12.38
CA TYR A 87 -7.65 3.02 13.12
C TYR A 87 -8.59 1.96 13.72
N SER A 88 -9.89 2.01 13.41
CA SER A 88 -10.89 1.11 13.98
C SER A 88 -10.54 -0.36 13.75
N HIS A 89 -9.99 -0.67 12.58
CA HIS A 89 -9.58 -2.03 12.26
C HIS A 89 -8.35 -2.48 13.08
N LEU A 90 -7.34 -1.61 13.25
CA LEU A 90 -6.19 -1.91 14.11
C LEU A 90 -6.63 -2.19 15.55
N VAL A 91 -7.54 -1.36 16.06
CA VAL A 91 -8.14 -1.51 17.39
C VAL A 91 -8.88 -2.84 17.54
N ALA A 92 -9.68 -3.22 16.54
CA ALA A 92 -10.39 -4.50 16.57
C ALA A 92 -9.41 -5.69 16.60
N LEU A 93 -8.33 -5.65 15.82
CA LEU A 93 -7.31 -6.71 15.79
C LEU A 93 -6.55 -6.81 17.13
N LEU A 94 -6.12 -5.67 17.67
CA LEU A 94 -5.41 -5.60 18.95
C LEU A 94 -6.32 -6.06 20.10
N GLY A 95 -7.57 -5.60 20.14
CA GLY A 95 -8.57 -6.00 21.15
C GLY A 95 -8.94 -7.48 21.10
N ALA A 96 -8.88 -8.11 19.93
CA ALA A 96 -9.08 -9.55 19.78
C ALA A 96 -7.84 -10.38 20.17
N GLY A 97 -6.69 -9.74 20.44
CA GLY A 97 -5.42 -10.45 20.68
C GLY A 97 -4.78 -11.02 19.41
N SER A 98 -5.26 -10.60 18.23
CA SER A 98 -4.75 -10.99 16.91
C SER A 98 -3.46 -10.22 16.58
N SER A 99 -2.41 -10.43 17.38
CA SER A 99 -1.16 -9.66 17.30
C SER A 99 -0.43 -9.82 15.96
N GLN A 100 -0.63 -10.93 15.25
CA GLN A 100 -0.01 -11.15 13.95
C GLN A 100 -0.68 -10.28 12.91
N GLU A 101 -2.00 -10.36 12.81
CA GLU A 101 -2.82 -9.56 11.90
C GLU A 101 -2.69 -8.06 12.21
N ALA A 102 -2.63 -7.68 13.49
CA ALA A 102 -2.39 -6.29 13.89
C ALA A 102 -1.02 -5.79 13.41
N ASN A 103 0.03 -6.62 13.52
CA ASN A 103 1.35 -6.30 12.98
C ASN A 103 1.31 -6.16 11.45
N GLU A 104 0.56 -7.03 10.77
CA GLU A 104 0.37 -6.95 9.33
C GLU A 104 -0.33 -5.67 8.91
N TYR A 105 -1.43 -5.35 9.58
CA TYR A 105 -2.20 -4.17 9.30
C TYR A 105 -1.46 -2.88 9.67
N THR A 106 -0.62 -2.89 10.71
CA THR A 106 0.25 -1.75 11.05
C THR A 106 1.19 -1.43 9.87
N TRP A 107 1.76 -2.43 9.20
CA TRP A 107 2.59 -2.20 8.02
C TRP A 107 1.79 -1.55 6.86
N LEU A 108 0.57 -2.02 6.62
CA LEU A 108 -0.31 -1.43 5.61
C LEU A 108 -0.69 0.02 5.93
N LEU A 109 -0.90 0.35 7.21
CA LEU A 109 -1.12 1.72 7.65
C LEU A 109 0.09 2.60 7.36
N LEU A 110 1.31 2.14 7.67
CA LEU A 110 2.53 2.92 7.38
C LEU A 110 2.69 3.18 5.88
N LEU A 111 2.42 2.19 5.02
CA LEU A 111 2.40 2.37 3.57
C LEU A 111 1.37 3.43 3.16
N ALA A 112 0.13 3.31 3.64
CA ALA A 112 -0.94 4.24 3.31
C ALA A 112 -0.64 5.67 3.78
N LEU A 113 -0.04 5.84 4.96
CA LEU A 113 0.38 7.13 5.50
C LEU A 113 1.46 7.81 4.64
N ALA A 114 2.34 7.02 4.03
CA ALA A 114 3.33 7.52 3.08
C ALA A 114 2.76 7.71 1.65
N GLY A 115 1.51 7.30 1.40
CA GLY A 115 0.88 7.36 0.07
C GLY A 115 1.24 6.20 -0.86
N TYR A 116 1.62 5.05 -0.30
CA TYR A 116 2.02 3.83 -1.02
C TYR A 116 0.95 2.73 -0.93
N GLU A 117 1.04 1.75 -1.84
CA GLU A 117 0.11 0.62 -1.91
C GLU A 117 0.73 -0.68 -1.34
N GLU A 118 -0.11 -1.70 -1.16
CA GLU A 118 0.36 -3.02 -0.72
C GLU A 118 1.37 -3.60 -1.73
N GLY A 119 2.53 -4.01 -1.24
CA GLY A 119 3.63 -4.54 -2.04
C GLY A 119 4.75 -3.55 -2.28
N ASP A 120 4.53 -2.27 -1.98
CA ASP A 120 5.57 -1.27 -1.98
C ASP A 120 6.52 -1.41 -0.77
N THR A 121 7.65 -0.73 -0.87
CA THR A 121 8.71 -0.70 0.13
C THR A 121 8.91 0.75 0.58
N LEU A 122 8.80 1.01 1.88
CA LEU A 122 9.20 2.29 2.46
C LEU A 122 10.72 2.35 2.57
N GLY A 123 11.32 3.39 2.00
CA GLY A 123 12.69 3.81 2.25
C GLY A 123 12.80 4.62 3.55
N LEU A 124 14.02 4.99 3.91
CA LEU A 124 14.27 5.79 5.11
C LEU A 124 13.61 7.19 5.00
N GLU A 125 13.73 7.83 3.83
CA GLU A 125 13.17 9.16 3.56
C GLU A 125 11.64 9.17 3.70
N GLU A 126 10.96 8.14 3.19
CA GLU A 126 9.51 8.02 3.34
C GLU A 126 9.11 7.78 4.80
N MET A 127 9.90 7.00 5.54
CA MET A 127 9.66 6.77 6.97
C MET A 127 9.83 8.06 7.79
N GLU A 128 10.81 8.89 7.47
CA GLU A 128 11.01 10.21 8.10
C GLU A 128 9.88 11.21 7.80
N ALA A 129 9.18 11.02 6.68
CA ALA A 129 8.08 11.89 6.25
C ALA A 129 6.70 11.48 6.81
N LEU A 130 6.62 10.38 7.59
CA LEU A 130 5.36 9.90 8.15
C LEU A 130 4.70 10.96 9.07
N PRO A 131 3.36 11.12 9.04
CA PRO A 131 2.68 12.09 9.89
C PRO A 131 2.85 11.74 11.37
N ARG A 132 3.25 12.74 12.17
CA ARG A 132 3.62 12.51 13.58
C ARG A 132 2.46 12.03 14.42
N THR A 133 1.31 12.71 14.31
CA THR A 133 0.10 12.36 15.07
C THR A 133 -0.35 10.94 14.79
N ASP A 134 -0.24 10.50 13.54
CA ASP A 134 -0.62 9.16 13.11
C ASP A 134 0.32 8.09 13.69
N MET A 135 1.63 8.37 13.71
CA MET A 135 2.62 7.50 14.36
C MET A 135 2.42 7.41 15.87
N GLU A 136 2.15 8.53 16.54
CA GLU A 136 1.84 8.59 17.97
C GLU A 136 0.56 7.79 18.30
N THR A 137 -0.46 7.88 17.46
CA THR A 137 -1.70 7.10 17.59
C THR A 137 -1.42 5.60 17.46
N ILE A 138 -0.66 5.17 16.46
CA ILE A 138 -0.28 3.76 16.29
C ILE A 138 0.49 3.26 17.51
N ASP A 139 1.48 4.02 17.98
CA ASP A 139 2.29 3.67 19.16
C ASP A 139 1.42 3.52 20.42
N TRP A 140 0.55 4.49 20.68
CA TRP A 140 -0.37 4.45 21.81
C TRP A 140 -1.32 3.24 21.77
N LEU A 141 -1.84 2.90 20.59
CA LEU A 141 -2.70 1.72 20.43
C LEU A 141 -1.96 0.43 20.75
N TRP A 142 -0.73 0.27 20.26
CA TRP A 142 0.10 -0.89 20.61
C TRP A 142 0.40 -0.94 22.11
N TYR A 143 0.69 0.20 22.74
CA TYR A 143 0.94 0.30 24.17
C TYR A 143 -0.29 -0.10 24.99
N GLU A 144 -1.45 0.52 24.74
CA GLU A 144 -2.68 0.31 25.52
C GLU A 144 -3.16 -1.14 25.45
N TYR A 145 -3.28 -1.70 24.24
CA TYR A 145 -3.81 -3.06 24.05
C TYR A 145 -2.81 -4.18 24.36
N SER A 146 -1.56 -3.83 24.70
CA SER A 146 -0.54 -4.78 25.13
C SER A 146 -0.23 -4.72 26.63
N GLU A 147 -0.99 -3.96 27.41
CA GLU A 147 -0.70 -3.68 28.83
C GLU A 147 0.68 -3.02 29.02
N GLY A 148 1.03 -2.11 28.10
CA GLY A 148 2.29 -1.35 28.11
C GLY A 148 3.52 -2.13 27.69
N ARG A 149 3.36 -3.25 26.99
CA ARG A 149 4.47 -4.16 26.63
C ARG A 149 5.04 -3.90 25.24
N PHE A 150 4.24 -3.38 24.32
CA PHE A 150 4.56 -3.22 22.90
C PHE A 150 4.37 -1.77 22.47
N GLY A 151 4.98 -1.40 21.36
CA GLY A 151 5.03 -0.02 20.85
C GLY A 151 6.44 0.40 20.46
N PHE A 152 6.54 1.38 19.57
CA PHE A 152 7.79 2.03 19.17
C PHE A 152 8.42 2.77 20.34
N GLY A 153 7.65 3.44 21.20
CA GLY A 153 8.20 4.10 22.39
C GLY A 153 8.75 3.11 23.42
N VAL A 154 8.16 1.91 23.51
CA VAL A 154 8.72 0.83 24.34
C VAL A 154 10.02 0.30 23.74
N GLN A 155 10.09 0.16 22.41
CA GLN A 155 11.31 -0.22 21.72
C GLN A 155 12.42 0.82 21.88
N GLU A 156 12.11 2.11 21.74
CA GLU A 156 13.05 3.21 21.95
C GLU A 156 13.60 3.21 23.37
N TRP A 157 12.76 3.01 24.39
CA TRP A 157 13.24 2.90 25.76
C TRP A 157 14.24 1.75 25.94
N ILE A 158 13.94 0.57 25.39
CA ILE A 158 14.85 -0.58 25.47
C ILE A 158 16.12 -0.33 24.63
N TRP A 159 16.00 0.39 23.52
CA TRP A 159 17.13 0.80 22.68
C TRP A 159 18.15 1.63 23.47
N GLU A 160 17.67 2.62 24.23
CA GLU A 160 18.52 3.42 25.11
C GLU A 160 19.11 2.60 26.26
N GLU A 161 18.33 1.69 26.88
CA GLU A 161 18.85 0.79 27.93
C GLU A 161 19.96 -0.16 27.42
N CYS A 162 20.00 -0.41 26.12
CA CYS A 162 21.01 -1.24 25.48
C CYS A 162 22.22 -0.43 24.98
N ASP A 163 22.38 0.82 25.42
CA ASP A 163 23.42 1.75 24.95
C ASP A 163 23.46 1.86 23.42
N ARG A 164 22.30 1.72 22.76
CA ARG A 164 22.16 1.74 21.30
C ARG A 164 23.00 0.66 20.59
N HIS A 165 23.22 -0.48 21.23
CA HIS A 165 23.82 -1.65 20.61
C HIS A 165 22.76 -2.55 19.97
N TYR A 166 22.72 -2.59 18.63
CA TYR A 166 21.70 -3.29 17.85
C TYR A 166 21.52 -4.75 18.18
N GLU A 167 22.60 -5.50 18.28
CA GLU A 167 22.51 -6.92 18.58
C GLU A 167 22.02 -7.20 20.01
N VAL A 168 22.41 -6.36 20.97
CA VAL A 168 21.99 -6.46 22.37
C VAL A 168 20.50 -6.15 22.49
N PHE A 169 20.07 -5.07 21.82
CA PHE A 169 18.66 -4.70 21.71
C PHE A 169 17.83 -5.83 21.10
N CYS A 170 18.28 -6.38 19.96
CA CYS A 170 17.55 -7.44 19.26
C CYS A 170 17.50 -8.76 20.06
N ASP A 171 18.53 -9.07 20.85
CA ASP A 171 18.46 -10.18 21.81
C ASP A 171 17.43 -9.90 22.92
N ARG A 172 17.39 -8.66 23.42
CA ARG A 172 16.51 -8.23 24.52
C ARG A 172 15.03 -8.30 24.16
N ILE A 173 14.66 -7.84 22.97
CA ILE A 173 13.28 -7.85 22.49
C ILE A 173 12.92 -9.16 21.76
N GLY A 174 13.85 -10.10 21.63
CA GLY A 174 13.59 -11.45 21.10
C GLY A 174 13.51 -11.54 19.58
N TRP A 175 14.15 -10.61 18.87
CA TRP A 175 14.34 -10.65 17.42
C TRP A 175 15.55 -11.48 16.99
N ARG A 176 16.44 -11.77 17.93
CA ARG A 176 17.61 -12.63 17.75
C ARG A 176 17.70 -13.63 18.89
N ILE A 177 18.02 -14.89 18.57
CA ILE A 177 18.21 -15.96 19.54
C ILE A 177 19.53 -16.66 19.24
N GLN A 178 20.42 -16.76 20.23
CA GLN A 178 21.74 -17.39 20.08
C GLN A 178 22.52 -16.82 18.88
N SER A 179 22.51 -15.49 18.74
CA SER A 179 23.13 -14.75 17.63
C SER A 179 22.53 -15.05 16.25
N LYS A 180 21.38 -15.71 16.17
CA LYS A 180 20.66 -15.98 14.92
C LYS A 180 19.42 -15.12 14.79
N TRP A 181 19.35 -14.37 13.71
CA TRP A 181 18.20 -13.57 13.29
C TRP A 181 16.99 -14.46 13.03
N LEU A 182 15.84 -14.12 13.62
CA LEU A 182 14.59 -14.84 13.39
C LEU A 182 13.91 -14.32 12.14
N SER A 183 13.51 -15.18 11.20
CA SER A 183 12.62 -14.74 10.12
C SER A 183 11.25 -14.31 10.67
N THR A 184 10.49 -13.52 9.92
CA THR A 184 9.13 -13.06 10.29
C THR A 184 8.24 -14.21 10.78
N ASN A 185 8.30 -15.37 10.12
CA ASN A 185 7.52 -16.57 10.47
C ASN A 185 7.95 -17.24 11.79
N GLN A 186 9.08 -16.83 12.36
CA GLN A 186 9.62 -17.33 13.62
C GLN A 186 9.40 -16.35 14.79
N LEU A 187 8.91 -15.14 14.51
CA LEU A 187 8.54 -14.17 15.53
C LEU A 187 7.31 -14.67 16.31
N ARG A 188 7.21 -14.25 17.58
CA ARG A 188 6.13 -14.65 18.46
C ARG A 188 5.09 -13.54 18.52
N PHE A 189 3.98 -13.74 17.82
CA PHE A 189 2.84 -12.83 17.85
C PHE A 189 1.88 -13.15 19.01
N SER A 190 2.28 -12.79 20.22
CA SER A 190 1.50 -13.01 21.44
C SER A 190 1.90 -12.01 22.52
N LEU A 191 0.98 -11.65 23.41
CA LEU A 191 1.27 -10.85 24.62
C LEU A 191 2.36 -11.47 25.53
N SER A 192 2.60 -12.78 25.42
CA SER A 192 3.68 -13.48 26.13
C SER A 192 5.08 -13.28 25.52
N ALA A 193 5.19 -12.58 24.39
CA ALA A 193 6.48 -12.22 23.81
C ALA A 193 7.27 -11.25 24.72
N PRO A 194 8.59 -11.14 24.53
CA PRO A 194 9.40 -10.16 25.27
C PRO A 194 8.87 -8.73 25.13
N VAL A 195 9.11 -7.88 26.12
CA VAL A 195 8.75 -6.46 26.04
C VAL A 195 9.46 -5.81 24.85
N GLY A 196 8.75 -4.99 24.08
CA GLY A 196 9.24 -4.37 22.84
C GLY A 196 9.22 -5.26 21.59
N HIS A 197 8.77 -6.52 21.68
CA HIS A 197 8.83 -7.45 20.54
C HIS A 197 8.00 -7.02 19.32
N LEU A 198 6.92 -6.26 19.54
CA LEU A 198 6.01 -5.77 18.51
C LEU A 198 5.83 -4.24 18.64
N PRO A 199 5.46 -3.55 17.55
CA PRO A 199 5.37 -4.06 16.17
C PRO A 199 6.75 -4.36 15.55
N ALA A 200 6.83 -5.38 14.71
CA ALA A 200 8.06 -5.92 14.11
C ALA A 200 8.28 -5.40 12.68
N ILE A 201 8.21 -4.07 12.50
CA ILE A 201 8.20 -3.42 11.18
C ILE A 201 9.51 -3.63 10.39
N ILE A 202 10.66 -3.61 11.07
CA ILE A 202 11.98 -3.74 10.41
C ILE A 202 12.21 -5.10 9.71
N TRP A 203 11.32 -6.08 9.92
CA TRP A 203 11.39 -7.39 9.28
C TRP A 203 10.78 -7.43 7.87
N ARG A 204 10.04 -6.39 7.45
CA ARG A 204 9.30 -6.38 6.17
C ARG A 204 10.17 -6.37 4.94
N ASN A 205 11.26 -5.60 4.97
CA ASN A 205 12.17 -5.43 3.82
C ASN A 205 13.58 -5.98 4.12
N ARG A 206 13.69 -6.94 5.03
CA ARG A 206 14.98 -7.35 5.61
C ARG A 206 15.77 -6.15 6.17
N ALA A 207 15.08 -5.07 6.55
CA ALA A 207 15.71 -3.88 7.10
C ALA A 207 16.46 -4.17 8.40
N CYS A 208 16.19 -5.31 9.03
CA CYS A 208 17.02 -5.88 10.09
C CYS A 208 18.49 -6.15 9.70
N TYR A 209 18.83 -6.16 8.41
CA TYR A 209 20.19 -6.20 7.86
C TYR A 209 20.63 -4.87 7.21
N GLY A 210 19.81 -3.82 7.31
CA GLY A 210 19.99 -2.53 6.66
C GLY A 210 19.05 -2.34 5.46
N LEU A 211 18.85 -1.08 5.06
CA LEU A 211 17.97 -0.68 3.97
C LEU A 211 18.74 0.19 2.98
N GLY A 212 19.08 -0.37 1.81
CA GLY A 212 19.93 0.32 0.84
C GLY A 212 21.34 0.54 1.38
N TYR A 213 21.72 1.81 1.59
CA TYR A 213 23.00 2.20 2.20
C TYR A 213 22.91 2.45 3.70
N HIS A 214 21.71 2.35 4.28
CA HIS A 214 21.46 2.63 5.69
C HIS A 214 21.64 1.40 6.56
N SER A 215 22.24 1.59 7.73
CA SER A 215 22.39 0.52 8.70
C SER A 215 21.05 0.20 9.40
N PRO A 216 20.87 -1.00 9.97
CA PRO A 216 19.68 -1.32 10.76
C PRO A 216 19.43 -0.33 11.92
N GLU A 217 20.52 0.20 12.50
CA GLU A 217 20.48 1.20 13.55
C GLU A 217 19.87 2.51 13.06
N GLU A 218 20.31 3.01 11.91
CA GLU A 218 19.74 4.23 11.31
C GLU A 218 18.24 4.07 11.03
N VAL A 219 17.83 2.91 10.50
CA VAL A 219 16.42 2.59 10.25
C VAL A 219 15.60 2.56 11.56
N LEU A 220 16.16 2.02 12.64
CA LEU A 220 15.52 2.02 13.95
C LEU A 220 15.40 3.43 14.53
N GLU A 221 16.47 4.22 14.47
CA GLU A 221 16.47 5.59 15.00
C GLU A 221 15.45 6.47 14.28
N THR A 222 15.26 6.29 12.97
CA THR A 222 14.18 6.96 12.21
C THR A 222 12.80 6.59 12.75
N LEU A 223 12.52 5.30 13.01
CA LEU A 223 11.24 4.89 13.60
C LEU A 223 11.02 5.47 15.00
N PHE A 224 12.09 5.56 15.79
CA PHE A 224 12.01 6.07 17.16
C PHE A 224 11.80 7.59 17.23
N SER A 225 12.17 8.35 16.20
CA SER A 225 11.99 9.81 16.15
C SER A 225 10.54 10.32 16.28
N PHE A 226 9.58 9.41 16.16
CA PHE A 226 8.14 9.65 16.31
C PHE A 226 7.58 9.25 17.67
N SER A 227 8.37 8.60 18.53
CA SER A 227 7.89 7.98 19.76
C SER A 227 7.54 9.02 20.83
N ILE A 228 6.53 8.71 21.64
CA ILE A 228 6.16 9.52 22.79
C ILE A 228 7.25 9.34 23.87
N PRO A 229 7.78 10.43 24.47
CA PRO A 229 8.76 10.31 25.54
C PRO A 229 8.22 9.45 26.69
N SER A 230 8.97 8.40 27.05
CA SER A 230 8.59 7.41 28.06
C SER A 230 8.07 8.03 29.37
N PRO A 231 6.96 7.53 29.96
CA PRO A 231 6.36 8.07 31.19
C PRO A 231 7.26 8.02 32.44
N GLN A 232 8.42 7.36 32.39
CA GLN A 232 9.29 7.20 33.56
C GLN A 232 10.35 8.31 33.74
N SER A 233 10.42 9.29 32.83
CA SER A 233 11.23 10.51 33.05
C SER A 233 10.63 11.46 34.11
N GLY A 234 9.45 11.13 34.68
CA GLY A 234 8.64 12.04 35.49
C GLY A 234 8.11 11.52 36.84
N ARG A 235 8.80 10.60 37.53
CA ARG A 235 8.50 10.31 38.96
C ARG A 235 9.73 10.46 39.84
N VAL A 236 10.02 11.72 40.16
CA VAL A 236 10.58 12.07 41.46
C VAL A 236 9.39 12.32 42.39
N VAL A 237 9.15 11.40 43.33
CA VAL A 237 8.62 11.69 44.67
C VAL A 237 9.36 10.78 45.65
#